data_AF-A0A7L1NPC4-F1
#
_entry.id   AF-A0A7L1NPC4-F1
#
_cell.length_a   1.000
_cell.length_b   1.000
_cell.length_c   1.000
_cell.angle_alpha   90.00
_cell.angle_beta   90.00
_cell.angle_gamma   90.00
#
_symmetry.space_group_name_H-M   'P 1'
#
loop_
_entity.id
_entity.type
_entity.pdbx_description
1 polymer ?
#
loop_
_entity_poly.entity_id
_entity_poly.type
_entity_poly.pdbx_seq_one_letter_code
_entity_poly.pdbx_strand_id
1 'polypeptide(L)'
;CFVCGESGATITCLATGCGRRFHLPCAVEGGCITQYLPEYRAFCWEHRPEQAVEAAPDTTTTCLICLEHMQDTKSFHTLVCPVCRNAWFHRGCIQGHAACSGTASFQCPLCRNKDQFQEEMLRMGIASPPEWDQEDLEALSARHDRCDAGQCRCPGGREQAEDQGPWQLLLCSSCAAEGTHRRCSGVDNSRDSWECPSC
;
A
#
# COMPACT_ATOMS: atom_id res chain seq x y z
N CYS A 1 1.03 -10.55 24.69
CA CYS A 1 0.23 -9.78 23.71
C CYS A 1 -1.21 -10.08 24.03
N PHE A 2 -2.06 -9.08 24.23
CA PHE A 2 -3.47 -9.36 24.56
C PHE A 2 -4.27 -9.90 23.36
N VAL A 3 -3.74 -9.78 22.14
CA VAL A 3 -4.38 -10.24 20.91
C VAL A 3 -4.07 -11.72 20.65
N CYS A 4 -2.79 -12.09 20.49
CA CYS A 4 -2.38 -13.46 20.18
C CYS A 4 -1.98 -14.32 21.40
N GLY A 5 -1.95 -13.76 22.61
CA GLY A 5 -1.51 -14.45 23.83
C GLY A 5 0.01 -14.54 24.02
N GLU A 6 0.81 -14.44 22.96
CA GLU A 6 2.26 -14.63 22.98
C GLU A 6 3.05 -13.53 23.71
N SER A 7 4.22 -13.88 24.25
CA SER A 7 5.12 -12.94 24.94
C SER A 7 5.84 -11.96 23.99
N GLY A 8 6.56 -10.97 24.52
CA GLY A 8 7.37 -10.04 23.72
C GLY A 8 6.64 -8.83 23.12
N ALA A 9 5.37 -8.60 23.45
CA ALA A 9 4.65 -7.40 23.03
C ALA A 9 5.20 -6.13 23.70
N THR A 10 5.70 -5.18 22.90
CA THR A 10 6.31 -3.94 23.38
C THR A 10 5.40 -2.73 23.30
N ILE A 11 4.42 -2.73 22.39
CA ILE A 11 3.50 -1.60 22.23
C ILE A 11 2.48 -1.63 23.36
N THR A 12 2.34 -0.51 24.07
CA THR A 12 1.46 -0.36 25.23
C THR A 12 0.39 0.68 24.94
N CYS A 13 -0.84 0.42 25.38
CA CYS A 13 -1.91 1.41 25.30
C CYS A 13 -1.57 2.66 26.14
N LEU A 14 -1.75 3.85 25.57
CA LEU A 14 -1.45 5.12 26.24
C LEU A 14 -2.47 5.53 27.30
N ALA A 15 -3.68 4.94 27.28
CA ALA A 15 -4.74 5.29 28.21
C ALA A 15 -4.33 5.01 29.67
N THR A 16 -4.56 5.99 30.54
CA THR A 16 -4.21 5.92 31.96
C THR A 16 -4.85 4.69 32.62
N GLY A 17 -4.03 3.85 33.24
CA GLY A 17 -4.47 2.61 33.90
C GLY A 17 -4.70 1.42 32.97
N CYS A 18 -4.53 1.57 31.65
CA CYS A 18 -4.62 0.45 30.71
C CYS A 18 -3.29 -0.31 30.62
N GLY A 19 -3.25 -1.54 31.14
CA GLY A 19 -2.07 -2.42 31.05
C GLY A 19 -1.96 -3.23 29.75
N ARG A 20 -2.83 -2.99 28.75
CA ARG A 20 -2.87 -3.82 27.53
C ARG A 20 -1.67 -3.55 26.65
N ARG A 21 -1.04 -4.64 26.19
CA ARG A 21 0.14 -4.64 25.31
C ARG A 21 -0.06 -5.54 24.11
N PHE A 22 0.37 -5.09 22.93
CA PHE A 22 0.22 -5.84 21.68
C PHE A 22 1.49 -5.79 20.83
N HIS A 23 1.64 -6.74 19.92
CA HIS A 23 2.67 -6.69 18.88
C HIS A 23 2.20 -5.77 17.75
N LEU A 24 3.15 -5.17 17.02
CA LEU A 24 2.81 -4.36 15.86
C LEU A 24 2.00 -5.13 14.79
N PRO A 25 2.36 -6.37 14.42
CA PRO A 25 1.57 -7.15 13.45
C PRO A 25 0.16 -7.47 13.95
N CYS A 26 -0.02 -7.61 15.26
CA CYS A 26 -1.32 -7.89 15.87
C CYS A 26 -2.22 -6.65 16.00
N ALA A 27 -1.72 -5.44 15.69
CA ALA A 27 -2.48 -4.21 15.90
C ALA A 27 -3.76 -4.18 15.06
N VAL A 28 -3.69 -4.57 13.79
CA VAL A 28 -4.84 -4.55 12.88
C VAL A 28 -5.88 -5.59 13.28
N GLU A 29 -5.45 -6.83 13.53
CA GLU A 29 -6.33 -7.92 13.97
C GLU A 29 -6.98 -7.61 15.33
N GLY A 30 -6.21 -7.03 16.25
CA GLY A 30 -6.68 -6.62 17.56
C GLY A 30 -7.49 -5.32 17.59
N GLY A 31 -7.83 -4.74 16.43
CA GLY A 31 -8.58 -3.48 16.34
C GLY A 31 -7.91 -2.31 17.07
N CYS A 32 -6.59 -2.31 17.14
CA CYS A 32 -5.76 -1.31 17.80
C CYS A 32 -5.32 -0.23 16.82
N ILE A 33 -4.99 0.94 17.34
CA ILE A 33 -4.49 2.08 16.55
C ILE A 33 -3.08 2.44 17.02
N THR A 34 -2.15 2.58 16.07
CA THR A 34 -0.81 3.14 16.28
C THR A 34 -0.68 4.42 15.47
N GLN A 35 -0.29 5.50 16.13
CA GLN A 35 -0.13 6.83 15.54
C GLN A 35 1.36 7.18 15.50
N TYR A 36 1.89 7.32 14.29
CA TYR A 36 3.28 7.74 14.04
C TYR A 36 3.37 9.28 14.00
N LEU A 37 3.01 9.90 15.12
CA LEU A 37 3.18 11.34 15.36
C LEU A 37 4.57 11.58 15.98
N PRO A 38 5.06 12.84 16.08
CA PRO A 38 6.32 13.14 16.77
C PRO A 38 6.42 12.50 18.16
N GLU A 39 5.30 12.44 18.87
CA GLU A 39 5.11 11.56 20.01
C GLU A 39 4.37 10.31 19.56
N TYR A 40 5.04 9.15 19.60
CA TYR A 40 4.39 7.88 19.29
C TYR A 40 3.25 7.60 20.28
N ARG A 41 2.07 7.27 19.75
CA ARG A 41 0.89 6.91 20.56
C ARG A 41 0.27 5.62 20.06
N ALA A 42 -0.23 4.83 20.99
CA ALA A 42 -0.89 3.57 20.67
C ALA A 42 -2.09 3.33 21.59
N PHE A 43 -3.14 2.74 21.04
CA PHE A 43 -4.40 2.52 21.75
C PHE A 43 -4.95 1.13 21.46
N CYS A 44 -5.38 0.42 22.51
CA CYS A 44 -6.11 -0.84 22.35
C CYS A 44 -7.52 -0.61 21.82
N TRP A 45 -8.22 -1.66 21.42
CA TRP A 45 -9.58 -1.58 20.87
C TRP A 45 -10.60 -0.81 21.71
N GLU A 46 -10.45 -0.80 23.04
CA GLU A 46 -11.34 -0.07 23.96
C GLU A 46 -11.02 1.43 24.07
N HIS A 47 -9.77 1.82 23.85
CA HIS A 47 -9.29 3.19 24.06
C HIS A 47 -8.88 3.89 22.76
N ARG A 48 -9.08 3.23 21.62
CA ARG A 48 -8.75 3.80 20.32
C ARG A 48 -9.62 5.03 20.06
N PRO A 49 -9.12 6.02 19.32
CA PRO A 49 -9.97 7.10 18.83
C PRO A 49 -11.04 6.56 17.88
N GLU A 50 -12.17 7.25 17.84
CA GLU A 50 -13.23 7.05 16.85
C GLU A 50 -13.47 8.36 16.10
N GLN A 51 -13.90 8.27 14.85
CA GLN A 51 -14.26 9.46 14.08
C GLN A 51 -15.51 10.09 14.70
N ALA A 52 -15.54 11.42 14.84
CA ALA A 52 -16.71 12.14 15.38
C ALA A 52 -17.91 12.16 14.41
N VAL A 53 -17.76 11.60 13.22
CA VAL A 53 -18.84 11.52 12.23
C VAL A 53 -19.86 10.48 12.70
N GLU A 54 -21.08 10.94 12.94
CA GLU A 54 -22.25 10.11 13.31
C GLU A 54 -22.88 9.41 12.10
N ALA A 55 -22.59 9.87 10.88
CA ALA A 55 -23.06 9.19 9.68
C ALA A 55 -22.49 7.78 9.62
N ALA A 56 -23.32 6.80 9.28
CA ALA A 56 -22.92 5.45 8.91
C ALA A 56 -23.03 5.30 7.38
N PRO A 57 -22.28 4.37 6.76
CA PRO A 57 -22.56 3.96 5.39
C PRO A 57 -24.01 3.47 5.29
N ASP A 58 -24.73 3.88 4.26
CA ASP A 58 -25.98 3.21 3.91
C ASP A 58 -25.70 1.91 3.13
N THR A 59 -26.74 1.11 2.87
CA THR A 59 -26.61 -0.15 2.11
C THR A 59 -26.15 0.03 0.67
N THR A 60 -26.13 1.25 0.15
CA THR A 60 -25.68 1.60 -1.20
C THR A 60 -24.28 2.20 -1.22
N THR A 61 -23.69 2.43 -0.04
CA THR A 61 -22.40 3.10 0.07
C THR A 61 -21.29 2.13 -0.34
N THR A 62 -20.46 2.58 -1.28
CA THR A 62 -19.31 1.83 -1.78
C THR A 62 -18.01 2.49 -1.36
N CYS A 63 -16.96 1.68 -1.22
CA CYS A 63 -15.62 2.18 -0.99
C CYS A 63 -15.12 2.88 -2.27
N LEU A 64 -14.66 4.13 -2.17
CA LEU A 64 -14.17 4.88 -3.34
C LEU A 64 -12.85 4.36 -3.93
N ILE A 65 -12.22 3.36 -3.31
CA ILE A 65 -10.94 2.78 -3.75
C ILE A 65 -11.16 1.45 -4.47
N CYS A 66 -11.82 0.47 -3.83
CA CYS A 66 -12.08 -0.84 -4.44
C CYS A 66 -13.43 -0.92 -5.16
N LEU A 67 -14.32 0.07 -4.98
CA LEU A 67 -15.68 0.10 -5.53
C LEU A 67 -16.60 -1.03 -5.03
N GLU A 68 -16.22 -1.72 -3.96
CA GLU A 68 -17.03 -2.73 -3.30
C GLU A 68 -17.93 -2.14 -2.21
N HIS A 69 -18.97 -2.88 -1.82
CA HIS A 69 -19.93 -2.46 -0.81
C HIS A 69 -19.27 -2.34 0.58
N MET A 70 -19.65 -1.30 1.31
CA MET A 70 -19.26 -1.10 2.70
C MET A 70 -20.20 -1.86 3.64
N GLN A 71 -19.69 -2.20 4.82
CA GLN A 71 -20.57 -2.60 5.93
C GLN A 71 -21.46 -1.41 6.32
N ASP A 72 -22.74 -1.67 6.58
CA ASP A 72 -23.78 -0.72 6.96
C ASP A 72 -23.65 -0.21 8.42
N THR A 73 -22.54 -0.55 9.08
CA THR A 73 -22.24 -0.16 10.45
C THR A 73 -20.88 0.51 10.54
N LYS A 74 -20.80 1.56 11.35
CA LYS A 74 -19.54 2.17 11.76
C LYS A 74 -18.70 1.14 12.53
N SER A 75 -17.53 0.80 12.02
CA SER A 75 -16.62 -0.15 12.63
C SER A 75 -15.17 0.32 12.51
N PHE A 76 -14.25 -0.37 13.18
CA PHE A 76 -12.81 -0.15 13.03
C PHE A 76 -12.34 -0.29 11.57
N HIS A 77 -13.07 -1.07 10.75
CA HIS A 77 -12.74 -1.34 9.36
C HIS A 77 -13.30 -0.31 8.38
N THR A 78 -14.11 0.64 8.85
CA THR A 78 -14.75 1.66 8.00
C THR A 78 -14.23 3.06 8.37
N LEU A 79 -13.79 3.83 7.37
CA LEU A 79 -13.34 5.20 7.56
C LEU A 79 -14.04 6.14 6.58
N VAL A 80 -14.25 7.38 6.99
CA VAL A 80 -14.89 8.44 6.19
C VAL A 80 -14.03 9.70 6.17
N CYS A 81 -14.07 10.45 5.06
CA CYS A 81 -13.47 11.78 5.01
C CYS A 81 -14.16 12.72 6.01
N PRO A 82 -13.41 13.37 6.94
CA PRO A 82 -14.01 14.24 7.96
C PRO A 82 -14.63 15.51 7.36
N VAL A 83 -14.18 15.92 6.17
CA VAL A 83 -14.59 17.16 5.51
C VAL A 83 -15.87 16.98 4.72
N CYS A 84 -15.85 16.12 3.70
CA CYS A 84 -17.01 15.96 2.82
C CYS A 84 -18.05 14.95 3.32
N ARG A 85 -17.67 14.07 4.26
CA ARG A 85 -18.54 13.04 4.88
C ARG A 85 -19.22 12.05 3.93
N ASN A 86 -18.88 12.13 2.65
CA ASN A 86 -19.44 11.30 1.58
C ASN A 86 -18.43 10.30 1.00
N ALA A 87 -17.14 10.49 1.31
CA ALA A 87 -16.08 9.61 0.85
C ALA A 87 -15.78 8.53 1.90
N TRP A 88 -16.17 7.30 1.61
CA TRP A 88 -16.07 6.15 2.49
C TRP A 88 -15.02 5.15 2.00
N PHE A 89 -14.33 4.50 2.95
CA PHE A 89 -13.23 3.62 2.66
C PHE A 89 -13.17 2.43 3.62
N HIS A 90 -12.81 1.26 3.08
CA HIS A 90 -12.26 0.19 3.91
C HIS A 90 -10.90 0.62 4.47
N ARG A 91 -10.66 0.32 5.74
CA ARG A 91 -9.39 0.63 6.43
C ARG A 91 -8.18 0.10 5.66
N GLY A 92 -8.26 -1.13 5.16
CA GLY A 92 -7.21 -1.74 4.34
C GLY A 92 -6.99 -1.00 3.03
N CYS A 93 -8.07 -0.62 2.33
CA CYS A 93 -7.98 0.10 1.06
C CYS A 93 -7.34 1.48 1.24
N ILE A 94 -7.76 2.25 2.25
CA ILE A 94 -7.19 3.58 2.48
C ILE A 94 -5.75 3.51 2.99
N GLN A 95 -5.40 2.48 3.75
CA GLN A 95 -4.00 2.20 4.13
C GLN A 95 -3.13 1.92 2.90
N GLY A 96 -3.62 1.09 1.97
CA GLY A 96 -2.94 0.84 0.70
C GLY A 96 -2.81 2.11 -0.16
N HIS A 97 -3.87 2.92 -0.23
CA HIS A 97 -3.82 4.20 -0.93
C HIS A 97 -2.80 5.17 -0.32
N ALA A 98 -2.73 5.26 1.01
CA ALA A 98 -1.71 6.06 1.70
C ALA A 98 -0.30 5.57 1.40
N ALA A 99 -0.11 4.25 1.30
CA ALA A 99 1.18 3.65 0.95
C ALA A 99 1.65 3.99 -0.47
N CYS A 100 0.73 3.95 -1.44
CA CYS A 100 1.06 4.19 -2.85
C CYS A 100 1.15 5.68 -3.23
N SER A 101 0.32 6.55 -2.64
CA SER A 101 0.25 7.97 -3.03
C SER A 101 1.40 8.82 -2.47
N GLY A 102 2.04 8.36 -1.39
CA GLY A 102 3.00 9.15 -0.63
C GLY A 102 2.37 10.37 0.06
N THR A 103 3.12 10.99 0.97
CA THR A 103 2.63 12.11 1.80
C THR A 103 2.19 13.32 0.97
N ALA A 104 2.84 13.59 -0.17
CA ALA A 104 2.52 14.75 -1.00
C ALA A 104 1.13 14.65 -1.67
N SER A 105 0.71 13.45 -2.07
CA SER A 105 -0.50 13.23 -2.89
C SER A 105 -1.64 12.54 -2.13
N PHE A 106 -1.43 12.16 -0.87
CA PHE A 106 -2.47 11.52 -0.06
C PHE A 106 -3.55 12.53 0.35
N GLN A 107 -4.63 12.62 -0.42
CA GLN A 107 -5.76 13.53 -0.20
C GLN A 107 -7.08 12.82 -0.44
N CYS A 108 -8.20 13.39 0.02
CA CYS A 108 -9.51 12.80 -0.24
C CYS A 108 -9.78 12.71 -1.76
N PRO A 109 -10.06 11.52 -2.32
CA PRO A 109 -10.34 11.37 -3.76
C PRO A 109 -11.57 12.16 -4.26
N LEU A 110 -12.52 12.43 -3.36
CA LEU A 110 -13.78 13.10 -3.71
C LEU A 110 -13.67 14.62 -3.62
N CYS A 111 -13.29 15.17 -2.46
CA CYS A 111 -13.27 16.62 -2.23
C CYS A 111 -11.88 17.26 -2.37
N ARG A 112 -10.83 16.45 -2.60
CA ARG A 112 -9.43 16.87 -2.73
C ARG A 112 -8.88 17.64 -1.53
N ASN A 113 -9.57 17.63 -0.38
CA ASN A 113 -9.00 18.16 0.84
C ASN A 113 -7.84 17.27 1.27
N LYS A 114 -6.70 17.90 1.55
CA LYS A 114 -5.46 17.24 2.00
C LYS A 114 -5.30 17.35 3.50
N ASP A 115 -5.15 18.56 4.04
CA ASP A 115 -4.69 18.76 5.43
C ASP A 115 -5.56 18.06 6.49
N GLN A 116 -6.87 18.38 6.53
CA GLN A 116 -7.79 17.78 7.51
C GLN A 116 -8.01 16.29 7.25
N PHE A 117 -7.94 15.88 5.98
CA PHE A 117 -8.04 14.47 5.62
C PHE A 117 -6.84 13.67 6.14
N GLN A 118 -5.62 14.14 5.88
CA GLN A 118 -4.39 13.50 6.34
C GLN A 118 -4.32 13.46 7.86
N GLU A 119 -4.66 14.56 8.54
CA GLU A 119 -4.67 14.63 10.00
C GLU A 119 -5.61 13.58 10.60
N GLU A 120 -6.85 13.46 10.10
CA GLU A 120 -7.79 12.48 10.62
C GLU A 120 -7.38 11.05 10.25
N MET A 121 -6.88 10.81 9.04
CA MET A 121 -6.37 9.49 8.64
C MET A 121 -5.22 9.06 9.56
N LEU A 122 -4.26 9.94 9.83
CA LEU A 122 -3.16 9.69 10.76
C LEU A 122 -3.64 9.46 12.19
N ARG A 123 -4.61 10.25 12.67
CA ARG A 123 -5.26 10.05 13.98
C ARG A 123 -5.93 8.69 14.05
N MET A 124 -6.54 8.23 12.95
CA MET A 124 -7.14 6.92 12.84
C MET A 124 -6.12 5.80 12.59
N GLY A 125 -4.82 6.08 12.61
CA GLY A 125 -3.73 5.11 12.45
C GLY A 125 -3.47 4.69 11.01
N ILE A 126 -3.87 5.52 10.05
CA ILE A 126 -3.54 5.39 8.63
C ILE A 126 -2.34 6.29 8.36
N ALA A 127 -1.16 5.68 8.26
CA ALA A 127 0.06 6.41 7.96
C ALA A 127 0.48 6.12 6.51
N SER A 128 0.85 7.17 5.77
CA SER A 128 1.72 6.99 4.61
C SER A 128 3.12 6.61 5.12
N PRO A 129 3.89 5.80 4.37
CA PRO A 129 5.31 5.66 4.63
C PRO A 129 5.97 7.05 4.62
N PRO A 130 7.13 7.20 5.30
CA PRO A 130 7.94 8.40 5.14
C PRO A 130 8.16 8.69 3.65
N GLU A 131 8.36 9.97 3.31
CA GLU A 131 8.60 10.37 1.92
C GLU A 131 9.68 9.46 1.35
N TRP A 132 9.30 8.67 0.33
CA TRP A 132 10.25 7.92 -0.46
C TRP A 132 11.24 8.94 -1.02
N ASP A 133 12.53 8.73 -0.79
CA ASP A 133 13.53 9.59 -1.39
C ASP A 133 13.40 9.49 -2.92
N GLN A 134 13.80 10.54 -3.65
CA GLN A 134 13.71 10.57 -5.12
C GLN A 134 14.28 9.28 -5.75
N GLU A 135 15.35 8.74 -5.16
CA GLU A 135 16.00 7.48 -5.55
C GLU A 135 15.09 6.25 -5.40
N ASP A 136 14.24 6.19 -4.37
CA ASP A 136 13.30 5.07 -4.18
C ASP A 136 12.14 5.13 -5.19
N LEU A 137 11.67 6.34 -5.51
CA LEU A 137 10.66 6.55 -6.55
C LEU A 137 11.23 6.21 -7.93
N GLU A 138 12.49 6.59 -8.18
CA GLU A 138 13.22 6.24 -9.40
C GLU A 138 13.45 4.75 -9.51
N ALA A 139 13.76 4.03 -8.41
CA ALA A 139 13.90 2.58 -8.39
C ALA A 139 12.56 1.84 -8.66
N LEU A 140 11.44 2.37 -8.17
CA LEU A 140 10.11 1.82 -8.44
C LEU A 140 9.63 2.11 -9.88
N SER A 141 10.08 3.23 -10.46
CA SER A 141 9.81 3.63 -11.84
C SER A 141 10.80 3.00 -12.84
N ALA A 142 11.96 2.56 -12.36
CA ALA A 142 13.00 1.92 -13.16
C ALA A 142 12.48 0.58 -13.66
N ARG A 143 11.95 0.62 -14.87
CA ARG A 143 11.61 -0.56 -15.63
C ARG A 143 12.89 -1.36 -15.81
N HIS A 144 12.84 -2.66 -15.49
CA HIS A 144 13.98 -3.55 -15.73
C HIS A 144 14.46 -3.39 -17.19
N ASP A 145 15.74 -3.13 -17.38
CA ASP A 145 16.31 -2.69 -18.66
C ASP A 145 17.50 -3.55 -19.11
N ARG A 146 17.73 -4.69 -18.45
CA ARG A 146 18.84 -5.59 -18.72
C ARG A 146 18.35 -6.98 -19.16
N CYS A 147 19.20 -7.68 -19.90
CA CYS A 147 18.98 -9.08 -20.28
C CYS A 147 19.57 -10.04 -19.22
N ASP A 148 18.70 -10.82 -18.59
CA ASP A 148 19.00 -11.83 -17.56
C ASP A 148 19.26 -13.23 -18.12
N ALA A 149 19.14 -13.42 -19.43
CA ALA A 149 19.43 -14.71 -20.05
C ALA A 149 20.82 -15.22 -19.63
N GLY A 150 20.93 -16.49 -19.26
CA GLY A 150 22.19 -17.09 -18.79
C GLY A 150 23.36 -16.82 -19.73
N GLN A 151 23.10 -16.82 -21.05
CA GLN A 151 24.05 -16.36 -22.06
C GLN A 151 23.41 -15.31 -22.98
N CYS A 152 23.79 -14.03 -22.77
CA CYS A 152 23.39 -12.95 -23.67
C CYS A 152 24.12 -13.04 -25.01
N ARG A 153 23.37 -12.91 -26.11
CA ARG A 153 23.90 -12.95 -27.49
C ARG A 153 23.93 -11.58 -28.16
N CYS A 154 23.46 -10.54 -27.48
CA CYS A 154 23.40 -9.18 -28.02
C CYS A 154 24.82 -8.64 -28.21
N PRO A 155 25.21 -8.20 -29.43
CA PRO A 155 26.51 -7.57 -29.67
C PRO A 155 26.73 -6.31 -28.82
N GLY A 156 25.62 -5.64 -28.47
CA GLY A 156 25.57 -4.44 -27.67
C GLY A 156 25.76 -4.62 -26.17
N GLY A 157 25.83 -5.86 -25.70
CA GLY A 157 25.83 -6.17 -24.27
C GLY A 157 24.42 -6.37 -23.72
N ARG A 158 24.31 -6.51 -22.39
CA ARG A 158 23.06 -6.90 -21.72
C ARG A 158 22.12 -5.72 -21.52
N GLU A 159 22.69 -4.52 -21.48
CA GLU A 159 22.06 -3.24 -21.18
C GLU A 159 21.57 -2.52 -22.45
N GLN A 160 21.94 -3.01 -23.65
CA GLN A 160 21.39 -2.49 -24.91
C GLN A 160 20.13 -3.23 -25.31
N ALA A 161 19.10 -2.47 -25.67
CA ALA A 161 17.87 -2.98 -26.25
C ALA A 161 17.45 -2.14 -27.47
N GLU A 162 16.91 -2.81 -28.49
CA GLU A 162 16.26 -2.16 -29.63
C GLU A 162 14.77 -1.94 -29.33
N ASP A 163 14.15 -0.92 -29.93
CA ASP A 163 12.70 -0.71 -29.79
C ASP A 163 11.90 -1.87 -30.39
N GLN A 164 12.38 -2.45 -31.49
CA GLN A 164 11.81 -3.60 -32.18
C GLN A 164 12.92 -4.44 -32.82
N GLY A 165 12.69 -5.74 -32.94
CA GLY A 165 13.63 -6.67 -33.58
C GLY A 165 14.23 -7.69 -32.62
N PRO A 166 15.26 -8.44 -33.05
CA PRO A 166 15.80 -9.58 -32.29
C PRO A 166 16.43 -9.18 -30.95
N TRP A 167 16.82 -7.92 -30.79
CA TRP A 167 17.41 -7.37 -29.57
C TRP A 167 16.42 -6.47 -28.80
N GLN A 168 15.13 -6.56 -29.11
CA GLN A 168 14.10 -6.00 -28.23
C GLN A 168 14.11 -6.74 -26.89
N LEU A 169 14.08 -5.97 -25.81
CA LEU A 169 13.97 -6.51 -24.45
C LEU A 169 12.50 -6.78 -24.12
N LEU A 170 12.20 -8.02 -23.77
CA LEU A 170 10.92 -8.46 -23.25
C LEU A 170 11.02 -8.63 -21.74
N LEU A 171 10.03 -8.12 -21.01
CA LEU A 171 9.91 -8.33 -19.57
C LEU A 171 8.99 -9.50 -19.29
N CYS A 172 9.25 -10.19 -18.18
CA CYS A 172 8.36 -11.25 -17.71
C CYS A 172 6.95 -10.68 -17.54
N SER A 173 5.96 -11.30 -18.20
CA SER A 173 4.55 -10.87 -18.12
C SER A 173 3.95 -10.98 -16.73
N SER A 174 4.55 -11.81 -15.87
CA SER A 174 4.01 -12.14 -14.55
C SER A 174 4.63 -11.32 -13.42
N CYS A 175 5.93 -11.03 -13.47
CA CYS A 175 6.62 -10.30 -12.40
C CYS A 175 7.28 -8.98 -12.84
N ALA A 176 7.51 -8.78 -14.15
CA ALA A 176 8.29 -7.67 -14.72
C ALA A 176 9.69 -7.45 -14.10
N ALA A 177 10.17 -8.37 -13.25
CA ALA A 177 11.40 -8.25 -12.49
C ALA A 177 12.63 -8.80 -13.23
N GLU A 178 12.41 -9.68 -14.21
CA GLU A 178 13.44 -10.19 -15.12
C GLU A 178 13.14 -9.74 -16.55
N GLY A 179 14.20 -9.57 -17.34
CA GLY A 179 14.16 -9.22 -18.76
C GLY A 179 14.99 -10.16 -19.63
N THR A 180 14.59 -10.35 -20.89
CA THR A 180 15.39 -11.08 -21.88
C THR A 180 15.29 -10.45 -23.26
N HIS A 181 16.36 -10.51 -24.05
CA HIS A 181 16.22 -10.23 -25.47
C HIS A 181 15.45 -11.37 -26.14
N ARG A 182 14.60 -11.03 -27.12
CA ARG A 182 13.87 -12.04 -27.92
C ARG A 182 14.77 -13.19 -28.37
N ARG A 183 15.92 -12.85 -28.97
CA ARG A 183 16.85 -13.85 -29.49
C ARG A 183 17.60 -14.64 -28.41
N CYS A 184 17.72 -14.10 -27.20
CA CYS A 184 18.36 -14.79 -26.08
C CYS A 184 17.46 -15.89 -25.49
N SER A 185 16.15 -15.67 -25.45
CA SER A 185 15.17 -16.68 -25.02
C SER A 185 14.47 -17.42 -26.16
N GLY A 186 14.88 -17.20 -27.41
CA GLY A 186 14.31 -17.88 -28.57
C GLY A 186 12.84 -17.52 -28.84
N VAL A 187 12.41 -16.33 -28.41
CA VAL A 187 11.06 -15.83 -28.66
C VAL A 187 10.96 -15.37 -30.11
N ASP A 188 9.92 -15.81 -30.80
CA ASP A 188 9.67 -15.42 -32.19
C ASP A 188 9.27 -13.94 -32.32
N ASN A 189 9.30 -13.41 -33.54
CA ASN A 189 8.93 -12.01 -33.80
C ASN A 189 7.41 -11.76 -33.78
N SER A 190 6.59 -12.80 -33.61
CA SER A 190 5.11 -12.72 -33.57
C SER A 190 4.54 -12.72 -32.14
N ARG A 191 5.36 -13.06 -31.13
CA ARG A 191 4.98 -13.15 -29.73
C ARG A 191 5.61 -12.02 -28.94
N ASP A 192 4.79 -11.17 -28.35
CA ASP A 192 5.26 -10.05 -27.51
C ASP A 192 5.30 -10.38 -26.01
N SER A 193 5.00 -11.62 -25.65
CA SER A 193 5.03 -12.10 -24.27
C SER A 193 6.16 -13.10 -24.04
N TRP A 194 6.78 -12.98 -22.87
CA TRP A 194 7.75 -13.91 -22.34
C TRP A 194 7.53 -14.03 -20.83
N GLU A 195 7.80 -15.19 -20.27
CA GLU A 195 7.72 -15.47 -18.83
C GLU A 195 9.04 -16.07 -18.37
N CYS A 196 9.55 -15.58 -17.24
CA CYS A 196 10.83 -16.06 -16.70
C CYS A 196 10.67 -17.42 -16.01
N PRO A 197 11.75 -18.23 -15.90
CA PRO A 197 11.68 -19.56 -15.26
C PRO A 197 11.32 -19.54 -13.77
N SER A 198 11.41 -18.37 -13.13
CA SER A 198 11.13 -18.17 -11.71
C SER A 198 9.64 -17.99 -11.40
N CYS A 199 8.80 -17.80 -12.44
CA CYS A 199 7.34 -17.70 -12.37
C CYS A 199 6.69 -19.01 -12.82
#